data_AF-X0V235-F1
#
_entry.id   AF-X0V235-F1
#
_cell.length_a   1.000
_cell.length_b   1.000
_cell.length_c   1.000
_cell.angle_alpha   90.00
_cell.angle_beta   90.00
_cell.angle_gamma   90.00
#
_symmetry.space_group_name_H-M   'P 1'
#
loop_
_entity.id
_entity.type
_entity.pdbx_description
1 polymer ?
#
loop_
_entity_poly.entity_id
_entity_poly.type
_entity_poly.pdbx_seq_one_letter_code
_entity_poly.pdbx_strand_id
1 'polypeptide(L)'
;DEMRKLNNGKKLAPASYISFPRSTDVVNALRVALCPHDPPDCDHYCPPGEKRDCDTVAGVQDRELFSNLLSQGERSALFTSQSSIVRKHYGAHRVYFFYLNVDDEIARVEIPQWAAENESLLNLVHTLVLDQCRRGQGYPVALSEAHEKAVVTTADRENFWQLVESSLVDEHLPSPSSAKSRSKRTRWV
;
A
#
# COMPACT_ATOMS: atom_id res chain seq x y z
N ASP A 1 -13.40 -5.64 11.47
CA ASP A 1 -13.86 -6.82 12.23
C ASP A 1 -14.65 -7.85 11.45
N GLU A 2 -15.50 -7.47 10.49
CA GLU A 2 -16.26 -8.46 9.69
C GLU A 2 -15.37 -9.45 8.92
N MET A 3 -14.32 -8.97 8.25
CA MET A 3 -13.35 -9.85 7.57
C MET A 3 -12.68 -10.85 8.52
N ARG A 4 -12.40 -10.44 9.76
CA ARG A 4 -11.86 -11.33 10.79
C ARG A 4 -12.90 -12.37 11.22
N LYS A 5 -14.16 -11.99 11.37
CA LYS A 5 -15.26 -12.93 11.71
C LYS A 5 -15.51 -13.94 10.59
N LEU A 6 -15.47 -13.51 9.32
CA LEU A 6 -15.61 -14.39 8.15
C LEU A 6 -14.51 -15.45 8.10
N ASN A 7 -13.32 -15.16 8.66
CA ASN A 7 -12.21 -16.10 8.71
C ASN A 7 -12.53 -17.39 9.51
N ASN A 8 -13.52 -17.35 10.41
CA ASN A 8 -13.92 -18.53 11.20
C ASN A 8 -14.58 -19.62 10.33
N GLY A 9 -15.17 -19.26 9.18
CA GLY A 9 -15.83 -20.21 8.27
C GLY A 9 -15.13 -20.37 6.92
N LYS A 10 -14.27 -19.43 6.52
CA LYS A 10 -13.50 -19.46 5.27
C LYS A 10 -12.10 -18.93 5.55
N LYS A 11 -11.04 -19.69 5.25
CA LYS A 11 -9.66 -19.18 5.40
C LYS A 11 -9.44 -17.95 4.50
N LEU A 12 -9.42 -16.78 5.10
CA LEU A 12 -9.27 -15.47 4.45
C LEU A 12 -7.99 -14.81 4.98
N ALA A 13 -7.14 -14.36 4.07
CA ALA A 13 -5.89 -13.70 4.42
C ALA A 13 -5.71 -12.45 3.53
N PRO A 14 -6.27 -11.29 3.94
CA PRO A 14 -6.17 -10.06 3.17
C PRO A 14 -4.74 -9.52 3.26
N ALA A 15 -4.24 -9.03 2.14
CA ALA A 15 -2.93 -8.41 2.04
C ALA A 15 -2.99 -7.20 1.10
N SER A 16 -2.19 -6.19 1.42
CA SER A 16 -1.85 -5.08 0.54
C SER A 16 -0.48 -5.34 -0.06
N TYR A 17 -0.27 -4.87 -1.29
CA TYR A 17 0.99 -4.98 -2.01
C TYR A 17 1.44 -3.60 -2.46
N ILE A 18 2.68 -3.26 -2.14
CA ILE A 18 3.32 -2.01 -2.53
C ILE A 18 4.56 -2.37 -3.34
N SER A 19 4.46 -2.15 -4.66
CA SER A 19 5.60 -2.23 -5.58
C SER A 19 6.60 -1.12 -5.29
N PHE A 20 7.88 -1.44 -5.44
CA PHE A 20 9.01 -0.51 -5.32
C PHE A 20 8.89 0.51 -4.17
N PRO A 21 8.76 0.04 -2.91
CA PRO A 21 8.46 0.88 -1.77
C PRO A 21 9.61 1.85 -1.48
N ARG A 22 9.25 3.09 -1.15
CA ARG A 22 10.20 4.15 -0.76
C ARG A 22 10.33 4.28 0.77
N SER A 23 9.89 3.29 1.52
CA SER A 23 9.93 3.29 2.98
C SER A 23 11.35 3.13 3.52
N THR A 24 11.57 3.69 4.71
CA THR A 24 12.82 3.65 5.46
C THR A 24 12.59 3.20 6.89
N ASP A 25 11.51 2.45 7.16
CA ASP A 25 11.12 2.04 8.51
C ASP A 25 12.21 1.19 9.18
N VAL A 26 12.81 0.24 8.44
CA VAL A 26 13.85 -0.66 8.97
C VAL A 26 15.20 0.03 9.02
N VAL A 27 15.57 0.77 7.97
CA VAL A 27 16.82 1.56 7.94
C VAL A 27 16.84 2.61 9.06
N ASN A 28 15.71 3.25 9.36
CA ASN A 28 15.64 4.21 10.47
C ASN A 28 15.83 3.53 11.84
N ALA A 29 15.38 2.28 12.00
CA ALA A 29 15.64 1.52 13.22
C ALA A 29 17.15 1.21 13.38
N LEU A 30 17.88 0.98 12.29
CA LEU A 30 19.34 0.80 12.33
C LEU A 30 20.07 2.04 12.85
N ARG A 31 19.53 3.25 12.64
CA ARG A 31 20.12 4.48 13.19
C ARG A 31 20.20 4.47 14.72
N VAL A 32 19.26 3.82 15.39
CA VAL A 32 19.27 3.63 16.84
C VAL A 32 20.45 2.74 17.25
N ALA A 33 20.68 1.65 16.53
CA ALA A 33 21.80 0.74 16.78
C ALA A 33 23.17 1.35 16.46
N LEU A 34 23.22 2.29 15.50
CA LEU A 34 24.43 3.03 15.13
C LEU A 34 24.64 4.30 15.96
N CYS A 35 23.73 4.64 16.86
CA CYS A 35 23.87 5.83 17.68
C CYS A 35 25.00 5.62 18.70
N PRO A 36 25.97 6.54 18.82
CA PRO A 36 27.04 6.44 19.81
C PRO A 36 26.54 6.67 21.25
N HIS A 37 25.28 7.11 21.43
CA HIS A 37 24.69 7.42 22.72
C HIS A 37 23.65 6.36 23.12
N ASP A 38 23.70 5.93 24.39
CA ASP A 38 22.75 5.00 25.00
C ASP A 38 22.25 5.56 26.34
N PRO A 39 20.96 5.95 26.47
CA PRO A 39 19.92 5.87 25.45
C PRO A 39 20.11 6.91 24.33
N PRO A 40 19.70 6.60 23.09
CA PRO A 40 19.68 7.57 22.01
C PRO A 40 18.72 8.73 22.33
N ASP A 41 19.26 9.94 22.49
CA ASP A 41 18.50 11.17 22.69
C ASP A 41 18.99 12.23 21.70
N CYS A 42 18.29 12.32 20.56
CA CYS A 42 18.68 13.26 19.51
C CYS A 42 18.44 14.71 19.91
N ASP A 43 17.50 15.00 20.82
CA ASP A 43 17.20 16.38 21.22
C ASP A 43 18.27 16.91 22.18
N HIS A 44 18.88 16.02 22.97
CA HIS A 44 19.97 16.35 23.89
C HIS A 44 21.35 16.32 23.22
N TYR A 45 21.64 15.31 22.40
CA TYR A 45 23.00 15.06 21.89
C TYR A 45 23.26 15.57 20.47
N CYS A 46 22.22 15.88 19.68
CA CYS A 46 22.38 16.26 18.27
C CYS A 46 21.86 17.69 18.00
N PRO A 47 22.76 18.68 17.83
CA PRO A 47 22.36 20.04 17.47
C PRO A 47 21.55 20.08 16.16
N PRO A 48 20.55 20.96 16.03
CA PRO A 48 19.82 21.13 14.77
C PRO A 48 20.76 21.59 13.63
N GLY A 49 20.77 20.86 12.52
CA GLY A 49 21.51 21.24 11.31
C GLY A 49 22.92 20.66 11.16
N GLU A 50 23.43 19.95 12.17
CA GLU A 50 24.68 19.19 12.06
C GLU A 50 24.42 17.76 11.56
N LYS A 51 25.40 17.20 10.82
CA LYS A 51 25.35 15.80 10.39
C LYS A 51 25.52 14.90 11.61
N ARG A 52 24.63 13.91 11.77
CA ARG A 52 24.69 12.95 12.88
C ARG A 52 25.54 11.76 12.47
N ASP A 53 26.29 11.16 13.39
CA ASP A 53 27.05 9.94 13.10
C ASP A 53 26.15 8.78 12.63
N CYS A 54 24.95 8.70 13.21
CA CYS A 54 23.93 7.74 12.80
C CYS A 54 23.26 8.05 11.45
N ASP A 55 23.55 9.19 10.82
CA ASP A 55 23.10 9.49 9.44
C ASP A 55 23.92 8.77 8.37
N THR A 56 24.90 7.92 8.75
CA THR A 56 25.66 7.10 7.80
C THR A 56 24.76 6.20 6.93
N VAL A 57 23.59 5.79 7.45
CA VAL A 57 22.58 5.02 6.70
C VAL A 57 21.46 5.90 6.11
N ALA A 58 21.56 7.22 6.23
CA ALA A 58 20.58 8.14 5.68
C ALA A 58 20.59 8.08 4.14
N GLY A 59 19.39 8.03 3.56
CA GLY A 59 19.21 7.95 2.10
C GLY A 59 19.07 6.53 1.57
N VAL A 60 19.46 5.51 2.33
CA VAL A 60 19.22 4.10 1.97
C VAL A 60 17.74 3.77 2.19
N GLN A 61 17.12 3.14 1.19
CA GLN A 61 15.73 2.69 1.29
C GLN A 61 15.68 1.24 1.78
N ASP A 62 14.59 0.84 2.45
CA ASP A 62 14.43 -0.53 2.93
C ASP A 62 14.51 -1.53 1.76
N ARG A 63 14.02 -1.17 0.57
CA ARG A 63 14.15 -2.01 -0.64
C ARG A 63 15.61 -2.29 -1.03
N GLU A 64 16.52 -1.33 -0.83
CA GLU A 64 17.94 -1.48 -1.15
C GLU A 64 18.66 -2.33 -0.10
N LEU A 65 18.22 -2.24 1.16
CA LEU A 65 18.68 -3.13 2.21
C LEU A 65 18.29 -4.57 1.89
N PHE A 66 17.01 -4.82 1.63
CA PHE A 66 16.50 -6.17 1.42
C PHE A 66 16.86 -6.77 0.06
N SER A 67 17.16 -5.97 -0.97
CA SER A 67 17.68 -6.49 -2.24
C SER A 67 19.03 -7.18 -2.07
N ASN A 68 19.80 -6.80 -1.04
CA ASN A 68 21.09 -7.42 -0.73
C ASN A 68 21.00 -8.57 0.29
N LEU A 69 19.86 -8.72 0.99
CA LEU A 69 19.70 -9.69 2.07
C LEU A 69 18.79 -10.86 1.72
N LEU A 70 17.78 -10.65 0.88
CA LEU A 70 16.78 -11.65 0.53
C LEU A 70 17.11 -12.29 -0.81
N SER A 71 17.11 -13.62 -0.84
CA SER A 71 17.13 -14.39 -2.09
C SER A 71 15.78 -14.35 -2.78
N GLN A 72 15.74 -14.77 -4.03
CA GLN A 72 14.52 -14.84 -4.83
C GLN A 72 13.40 -15.63 -4.12
N GLY A 73 12.22 -15.02 -3.95
CA GLY A 73 11.07 -15.63 -3.27
C GLY A 73 11.19 -15.69 -1.75
N GLU A 74 12.24 -15.12 -1.15
CA GLU A 74 12.35 -15.02 0.32
C GLU A 74 11.63 -13.79 0.85
N ARG A 75 11.06 -13.95 2.06
CA ARG A 75 10.50 -12.85 2.83
C ARG A 75 11.38 -12.52 4.01
N SER A 76 11.45 -11.23 4.33
CA SER A 76 12.03 -10.73 5.59
C SER A 76 11.17 -11.10 6.82
N ALA A 77 11.69 -10.74 7.99
CA ALA A 77 10.94 -10.77 9.24
C ALA A 77 9.70 -9.85 9.18
N LEU A 78 8.79 -10.03 10.14
CA LEU A 78 7.64 -9.14 10.30
C LEU A 78 8.04 -7.87 11.05
N PHE A 79 7.60 -6.74 10.52
CA PHE A 79 7.78 -5.42 11.08
C PHE A 79 6.43 -4.77 11.38
N THR A 80 6.44 -3.77 12.25
CA THR A 80 5.28 -2.95 12.57
C THR A 80 5.66 -1.48 12.51
N SER A 81 4.83 -0.63 11.90
CA SER A 81 5.11 0.81 11.91
C SER A 81 4.91 1.37 13.33
N GLN A 82 5.90 2.13 13.82
CA GLN A 82 5.82 2.81 15.11
C GLN A 82 5.17 4.20 15.02
N SER A 83 4.63 4.59 13.85
CA SER A 83 3.95 5.87 13.69
C SER A 83 2.89 6.06 14.78
N SER A 84 3.00 7.18 15.50
CA SER A 84 2.11 7.52 16.62
C SER A 84 0.65 7.57 16.20
N ILE A 85 0.38 7.87 14.93
CA ILE A 85 -0.96 7.87 14.31
C ILE A 85 -1.51 6.45 14.23
N VAL A 86 -0.71 5.48 13.77
CA VAL A 86 -1.10 4.07 13.68
C VAL A 86 -1.36 3.50 15.07
N ARG A 87 -0.49 3.82 16.05
CA ARG A 87 -0.65 3.32 17.43
C ARG A 87 -1.87 3.92 18.13
N LYS A 88 -2.17 5.21 17.93
CA LYS A 88 -3.29 5.91 18.60
C LYS A 88 -4.65 5.69 17.94
N HIS A 89 -4.72 5.62 16.61
CA HIS A 89 -6.01 5.57 15.91
C HIS A 89 -6.46 4.18 15.48
N TYR A 90 -5.53 3.22 15.28
CA TYR A 90 -5.88 1.93 14.68
C TYR A 90 -6.06 0.79 15.70
N GLY A 91 -5.64 0.95 16.97
CA GLY A 91 -5.98 -0.02 18.04
C GLY A 91 -5.69 -1.49 17.67
N ALA A 92 -6.75 -2.29 17.50
CA ALA A 92 -6.71 -3.71 17.10
C ALA A 92 -6.50 -3.96 15.58
N HIS A 93 -6.46 -2.90 14.77
CA HIS A 93 -6.20 -2.92 13.32
C HIS A 93 -4.76 -2.53 12.99
N ARG A 94 -3.82 -2.87 13.87
CA ARG A 94 -2.39 -2.68 13.57
C ARG A 94 -2.03 -3.45 12.31
N VAL A 95 -1.30 -2.76 11.46
CA VAL A 95 -0.78 -3.29 10.21
C VAL A 95 0.65 -3.77 10.45
N TYR A 96 0.87 -5.03 10.13
CA TYR A 96 2.17 -5.67 10.08
C TYR A 96 2.61 -5.70 8.62
N PHE A 97 3.90 -5.66 8.38
CA PHE A 97 4.42 -5.75 7.03
C PHE A 97 5.70 -6.57 6.97
N PHE A 98 5.99 -7.09 5.79
CA PHE A 98 7.26 -7.70 5.46
C PHE A 98 7.65 -7.33 4.04
N TYR A 99 8.94 -7.36 3.76
CA TYR A 99 9.48 -7.26 2.41
C TYR A 99 9.62 -8.64 1.78
N LEU A 100 9.27 -8.75 0.51
CA LEU A 100 9.34 -9.96 -0.31
C LEU A 100 10.18 -9.68 -1.56
N ASN A 101 11.12 -10.55 -1.86
CA ASN A 101 11.86 -10.50 -3.12
C ASN A 101 11.07 -11.24 -4.23
N VAL A 102 10.60 -10.48 -5.22
CA VAL A 102 9.81 -10.96 -6.35
C VAL A 102 10.60 -10.90 -7.66
N ASP A 103 11.85 -11.35 -7.61
CA ASP A 103 12.81 -11.46 -8.71
C ASP A 103 13.38 -10.09 -9.11
N ASP A 104 12.56 -9.25 -9.75
CA ASP A 104 13.00 -7.97 -10.31
C ASP A 104 12.84 -6.79 -9.34
N GLU A 105 12.08 -6.97 -8.25
CA GLU A 105 11.89 -5.95 -7.24
C GLU A 105 11.77 -6.52 -5.82
N ILE A 106 11.99 -5.63 -4.85
CA ILE A 106 11.59 -5.86 -3.46
C ILE A 106 10.24 -5.20 -3.26
N ALA A 107 9.21 -5.99 -3.00
CA ALA A 107 7.87 -5.52 -2.71
C ALA A 107 7.65 -5.46 -1.20
N ARG A 108 6.78 -4.54 -0.76
CA ARG A 108 6.29 -4.51 0.63
C ARG A 108 4.88 -5.07 0.67
N VAL A 109 4.69 -6.11 1.46
CA VAL A 109 3.40 -6.75 1.71
C VAL A 109 2.92 -6.36 3.10
N GLU A 110 1.71 -5.82 3.18
CA GLU A 110 1.10 -5.43 4.45
C GLU A 110 -0.11 -6.29 4.77
N ILE A 111 -0.21 -6.72 6.02
CA ILE A 111 -1.25 -7.63 6.50
C ILE A 111 -1.76 -7.17 7.88
N PRO A 112 -3.01 -7.48 8.23
CA PRO A 112 -3.50 -7.17 9.56
C PRO A 112 -2.83 -8.05 10.61
N GLN A 113 -2.73 -7.54 11.84
CA GLN A 113 -2.15 -8.23 12.99
C GLN A 113 -2.59 -9.70 13.15
N TRP A 114 -3.89 -9.98 13.06
CA TRP A 114 -4.42 -11.32 13.24
C TRP A 114 -3.98 -12.32 12.15
N ALA A 115 -3.63 -11.83 10.95
CA ALA A 115 -3.05 -12.67 9.90
C ALA A 115 -1.54 -12.85 10.11
N ALA A 116 -0.86 -11.84 10.65
CA ALA A 116 0.56 -11.89 10.97
C ALA A 116 0.87 -12.84 12.15
N GLU A 117 0.01 -12.87 13.17
CA GLU A 117 0.16 -13.72 14.36
C GLU A 117 -0.15 -15.21 14.08
N ASN A 118 -0.83 -15.51 12.98
CA ASN A 118 -1.13 -16.87 12.57
C ASN A 118 -0.19 -17.31 11.45
N GLU A 119 0.77 -18.17 11.79
CA GLU A 119 1.79 -18.66 10.86
C GLU A 119 1.21 -19.28 9.58
N SER A 120 0.10 -20.01 9.69
CA SER A 120 -0.55 -20.62 8.52
C SER A 120 -1.13 -19.60 7.56
N LEU A 121 -1.70 -18.49 8.07
CA LEU A 121 -2.23 -17.40 7.25
C LEU A 121 -1.10 -16.55 6.68
N LEU A 122 -0.06 -16.28 7.46
CA LEU A 122 1.13 -15.56 7.01
C LEU A 122 1.81 -16.29 5.85
N ASN A 123 2.02 -17.61 5.98
CA ASN A 123 2.62 -18.41 4.91
C ASN A 123 1.69 -18.53 3.69
N LEU A 124 0.37 -18.55 3.91
CA LEU A 124 -0.60 -18.50 2.82
C LEU A 124 -0.50 -17.18 2.04
N VAL A 125 -0.46 -16.03 2.72
CA VAL A 125 -0.28 -14.72 2.07
C VAL A 125 1.01 -14.70 1.27
N HIS A 126 2.13 -15.09 1.90
CA HIS A 126 3.42 -15.14 1.24
C HIS A 126 3.36 -15.97 -0.06
N THR A 127 2.84 -17.19 0.03
CA THR A 127 2.76 -18.11 -1.11
C THR A 127 1.87 -17.56 -2.22
N LEU A 128 0.69 -17.03 -1.88
CA LEU A 128 -0.25 -16.51 -2.87
C LEU A 128 0.26 -15.25 -3.55
N VAL A 129 0.86 -14.31 -2.80
CA VAL A 129 1.45 -13.10 -3.39
C VAL A 129 2.58 -13.48 -4.34
N LEU A 130 3.47 -14.38 -3.93
CA LEU A 130 4.56 -14.85 -4.77
C LEU A 130 4.06 -15.56 -6.05
N ASP A 131 3.03 -16.41 -5.95
CA ASP A 131 2.38 -17.03 -7.11
C ASP A 131 1.79 -15.99 -8.07
N GLN A 132 1.07 -14.99 -7.53
CA GLN A 132 0.48 -13.93 -8.33
C GLN A 132 1.55 -13.09 -9.06
N CYS A 133 2.66 -12.76 -8.39
CA CYS A 133 3.77 -12.05 -9.02
C CYS A 133 4.42 -12.88 -10.13
N ARG A 134 4.67 -14.18 -9.89
CA ARG A 134 5.25 -15.07 -10.91
C ARG A 134 4.39 -15.17 -12.16
N ARG A 135 3.06 -15.20 -11.97
CA ARG A 135 2.09 -15.24 -13.09
C ARG A 135 1.96 -13.90 -13.82
N GLY A 136 2.26 -12.79 -13.15
CA GLY A 136 2.14 -11.43 -13.68
C GLY A 136 3.48 -10.72 -13.93
N GLN A 137 4.54 -11.48 -14.22
CA GLN A 137 5.88 -10.95 -14.56
C GLN A 137 6.44 -9.97 -13.52
N GLY A 138 6.41 -10.37 -12.25
CA GLY A 138 6.92 -9.58 -11.13
C GLY A 138 5.86 -8.74 -10.40
N TYR A 139 4.65 -8.62 -10.95
CA TYR A 139 3.56 -7.88 -10.31
C TYR A 139 2.28 -8.73 -10.16
N PRO A 140 1.50 -8.62 -9.07
CA PRO A 140 0.33 -9.48 -8.88
C PRO A 140 -0.73 -9.32 -9.97
N VAL A 141 -1.06 -10.41 -10.68
CA VAL A 141 -2.09 -10.43 -11.74
C VAL A 141 -3.42 -9.85 -11.26
N ALA A 142 -3.88 -10.24 -10.06
CA ALA A 142 -5.12 -9.72 -9.49
C ALA A 142 -5.15 -8.19 -9.35
N LEU A 143 -4.01 -7.56 -9.08
CA LEU A 143 -3.92 -6.09 -9.01
C LEU A 143 -3.85 -5.46 -10.39
N SER A 144 -3.19 -6.10 -11.35
CA SER A 144 -3.22 -5.66 -12.75
C SER A 144 -4.63 -5.68 -13.31
N GLU A 145 -5.36 -6.79 -13.14
CA GLU A 145 -6.74 -6.92 -13.58
C GLU A 145 -7.66 -5.93 -12.86
N ALA A 146 -7.48 -5.76 -11.55
CA ALA A 146 -8.26 -4.76 -10.79
C ALA A 146 -8.01 -3.33 -11.31
N HIS A 147 -6.76 -2.99 -11.64
CA HIS A 147 -6.43 -1.70 -12.23
C HIS A 147 -7.14 -1.52 -13.58
N GLU A 148 -7.09 -2.51 -14.47
CA GLU A 148 -7.76 -2.47 -15.77
C GLU A 148 -9.29 -2.35 -15.64
N LYS A 149 -9.91 -3.10 -14.71
CA LYS A 149 -11.37 -3.09 -14.51
C LYS A 149 -11.88 -1.85 -13.78
N ALA A 150 -11.04 -1.19 -12.98
CA ALA A 150 -11.40 0.02 -12.25
C ALA A 150 -11.24 1.30 -13.09
N VAL A 151 -10.74 1.21 -14.33
CA VAL A 151 -10.63 2.37 -15.21
C VAL A 151 -12.03 2.88 -15.57
N VAL A 152 -12.39 4.05 -15.03
CA VAL A 152 -13.60 4.78 -15.42
C VAL A 152 -13.32 5.49 -16.74
N THR A 153 -13.85 4.96 -17.84
CA THR A 153 -13.63 5.52 -19.17
C THR A 153 -14.42 6.81 -19.39
N THR A 154 -14.09 7.55 -20.45
CA THR A 154 -14.87 8.72 -20.86
C THR A 154 -16.33 8.33 -21.18
N ALA A 155 -16.54 7.18 -21.82
CA ALA A 155 -17.88 6.68 -22.13
C ALA A 155 -18.68 6.36 -20.85
N ASP A 156 -18.04 5.76 -19.83
CA ASP A 156 -18.71 5.48 -18.55
C ASP A 156 -19.15 6.78 -17.87
N ARG A 157 -18.31 7.82 -17.91
CA ARG A 157 -18.66 9.15 -17.39
C ARG A 157 -19.83 9.77 -18.14
N GLU A 158 -19.83 9.68 -19.47
CA GLU A 158 -20.92 10.20 -20.30
C GLU A 158 -22.22 9.46 -20.03
N ASN A 159 -22.19 8.14 -19.93
CA ASN A 159 -23.36 7.31 -19.59
C ASN A 159 -23.89 7.63 -18.18
N PHE A 160 -23.00 7.78 -17.20
CA PHE A 160 -23.38 8.19 -15.84
C PHE A 160 -24.13 9.54 -15.86
N TRP A 161 -23.60 10.54 -16.58
CA TRP A 161 -24.26 11.83 -16.67
C TRP A 161 -25.58 11.79 -17.45
N GLN A 162 -25.70 10.92 -18.47
CA GLN A 162 -26.97 10.71 -19.16
C GLN A 162 -28.02 10.09 -18.23
N LEU A 163 -27.64 9.11 -17.40
CA LEU A 163 -28.55 8.52 -16.41
C LEU A 163 -28.99 9.54 -15.37
N VAL A 164 -28.06 10.35 -14.84
CA VAL A 164 -28.39 11.43 -13.90
C VAL A 164 -29.32 12.46 -14.55
N GLU A 165 -29.05 12.85 -15.80
CA GLU A 165 -29.90 13.80 -16.54
C GLU A 165 -31.30 13.21 -16.78
N SER A 166 -31.40 11.94 -17.17
CA SER A 166 -32.69 11.25 -17.32
C SER A 166 -33.48 11.21 -16.02
N SER A 167 -32.86 10.80 -14.91
CA SER A 167 -33.54 10.75 -13.61
C SER A 167 -33.99 12.12 -13.11
N LEU A 168 -33.21 13.18 -13.38
CA LEU A 168 -33.63 14.54 -13.05
C LEU A 168 -34.84 14.98 -13.89
N VAL A 169 -34.87 14.63 -15.19
CA VAL A 169 -36.02 14.91 -16.06
C VAL A 169 -37.26 14.15 -15.59
N ASP A 170 -37.13 12.86 -15.23
CA ASP A 170 -38.23 12.04 -14.74
C ASP A 170 -38.85 12.61 -13.45
N GLU A 171 -38.00 13.12 -12.55
CA GLU A 171 -38.42 13.78 -11.30
C GLU A 171 -38.80 15.26 -11.48
N HIS A 172 -38.88 15.75 -12.72
CA HIS A 172 -39.25 17.13 -13.07
C HIS A 172 -38.33 18.21 -12.44
N LEU A 173 -37.07 17.84 -12.18
CA LEU A 173 -36.04 18.71 -11.65
C LEU A 173 -35.23 19.35 -12.79
N PRO A 174 -34.79 20.62 -12.63
CA PRO A 174 -33.98 21.27 -13.65
C PRO A 174 -32.62 20.58 -13.80
N SER A 175 -32.25 20.18 -15.03
CA SER A 175 -30.92 19.68 -15.35
C SER A 175 -29.99 20.85 -15.76
N PRO A 176 -28.93 21.17 -14.98
CA PRO A 176 -27.98 22.19 -15.38
C PRO A 176 -26.95 21.59 -16.34
N SER A 177 -27.19 21.69 -17.65
CA SER A 177 -26.17 21.38 -18.66
C SER A 177 -25.25 22.59 -18.92
N SER A 178 -23.93 22.36 -18.87
CA SER A 178 -22.93 23.39 -19.17
C SER A 178 -23.06 23.91 -20.62
N ALA A 179 -22.88 25.21 -20.84
CA ALA A 179 -22.81 25.78 -22.20
C ALA A 179 -21.70 25.13 -23.04
N LYS A 180 -20.64 24.64 -22.39
CA LYS A 180 -19.50 23.96 -23.03
C LYS A 180 -19.82 22.52 -23.47
N SER A 181 -20.71 21.81 -22.77
CA SER A 181 -21.18 20.48 -23.21
C SER A 181 -22.19 20.61 -24.35
N ARG A 182 -23.06 21.64 -24.31
CA ARG A 182 -23.97 21.99 -25.42
C ARG A 182 -23.21 22.30 -26.70
N SER A 183 -22.19 23.16 -26.64
CA SER A 183 -21.34 23.51 -27.80
C SER A 183 -20.60 22.33 -28.44
N LYS A 184 -20.36 21.23 -27.71
CA LYS A 184 -19.73 20.02 -28.28
C LYS A 184 -20.72 19.10 -28.97
N ARG A 185 -22.00 19.13 -28.58
CA ARG A 185 -23.09 18.35 -29.20
C ARG A 185 -23.64 19.01 -30.46
N THR A 186 -23.64 20.35 -30.54
CA THR A 186 -23.88 21.07 -31.79
C THR A 186 -22.59 21.13 -32.60
N ARG A 187 -22.44 20.26 -33.61
CA ARG A 187 -21.50 20.54 -34.71
C ARG A 187 -21.89 21.90 -35.29
N TRP A 188 -20.93 22.81 -35.38
CA TRP A 188 -21.10 24.12 -36.02
C TRP A 188 -21.78 23.93 -37.39
N VAL A 189 -22.95 24.55 -37.56
CA VAL A 189 -23.56 24.80 -38.87
C VAL A 189 -22.84 25.98 -39.50
#